data_AF-A0AAF0CUT3-F1
#
_entry.id   AF-A0AAF0CUT3-F1
#
_cell.length_a   1.000
_cell.length_b   1.000
_cell.length_c   1.000
_cell.angle_alpha   90.00
_cell.angle_beta   90.00
_cell.angle_gamma   90.00
#
_symmetry.space_group_name_H-M   'P 1'
#
loop_
_entity.id
_entity.type
_entity.pdbx_description
1 polymer ?
#
loop_
_entity_poly.entity_id
_entity_poly.type
_entity_poly.pdbx_seq_one_letter_code
_entity_poly.pdbx_strand_id
1 'polypeptide(L)'
;MNQFYEKCCKLGIPLSLMRICQPFGLHQRRSLTMYAAIEPATWEKIVKRVSGVNFGMLYAQTSVLRHFKTSKPAHMTWKEYVVFLLESIGLVSPTLRDHYYRKIKILMDYYETNFGMSIADIVDEAKAADRKYDEKFWHNWKGIARAIEKNDFSLSTRQYSFTQADAKDLYAIYDDYKGSLNFYDSPNRAVREFKKKFRRKIWS
;
A
#
# COMPACT_ATOMS: atom_id res chain seq x y z
N MET A 1 -15.95 -36.63 -11.45
CA MET A 1 -16.48 -35.24 -11.46
C MET A 1 -15.87 -34.50 -10.28
N ASN A 2 -15.38 -33.27 -10.45
CA ASN A 2 -14.70 -32.54 -9.37
C ASN A 2 -15.72 -31.91 -8.40
N GLN A 3 -15.75 -32.40 -7.15
CA GLN A 3 -16.70 -31.99 -6.11
C GLN A 3 -16.64 -30.49 -5.78
N PHE A 4 -15.49 -29.84 -5.96
CA PHE A 4 -15.34 -28.41 -5.70
C PHE A 4 -16.12 -27.55 -6.70
N TYR A 5 -15.97 -27.82 -8.00
CA TYR A 5 -16.67 -27.08 -9.06
C TYR A 5 -18.17 -27.32 -9.02
N GLU A 6 -18.61 -28.51 -8.60
CA GLU A 6 -20.02 -28.80 -8.40
C GLU A 6 -20.64 -27.94 -7.29
N LYS A 7 -19.92 -27.73 -6.18
CA LYS A 7 -20.33 -26.79 -5.13
C LYS A 7 -20.35 -25.34 -5.63
N CYS A 8 -19.39 -24.95 -6.48
CA CYS A 8 -19.37 -23.61 -7.09
C CYS A 8 -20.62 -23.35 -7.94
N CYS A 9 -21.01 -24.34 -8.78
CA CYS A 9 -22.22 -24.26 -9.59
C CYS A 9 -23.48 -24.19 -8.72
N LYS A 10 -23.57 -25.00 -7.66
CA LYS A 10 -24.70 -24.98 -6.70
C LYS A 10 -24.85 -23.65 -5.96
N LEU A 11 -23.74 -22.94 -5.73
CA LEU A 11 -23.71 -21.60 -5.12
C LEU A 11 -23.91 -20.46 -6.13
N GLY A 12 -24.17 -20.77 -7.40
CA GLY A 12 -24.41 -19.76 -8.45
C GLY A 12 -23.17 -18.92 -8.81
N ILE A 13 -21.97 -19.41 -8.52
CA ILE A 13 -20.72 -18.70 -8.83
C ILE A 13 -20.52 -18.73 -10.35
N PRO A 14 -20.24 -17.60 -11.04
CA PRO A 14 -19.98 -17.63 -12.47
C PRO A 14 -18.64 -18.31 -12.79
N LEU A 15 -18.58 -19.05 -13.89
CA LEU A 15 -17.40 -19.79 -14.37
C LEU A 15 -16.11 -18.94 -14.40
N SER A 16 -16.22 -17.64 -14.69
CA SER A 16 -15.10 -16.70 -14.72
C SER A 16 -14.42 -16.50 -13.35
N LEU A 17 -15.15 -16.76 -12.26
CA LEU A 17 -14.66 -16.66 -10.88
C LEU A 17 -14.25 -18.00 -10.28
N MET A 18 -14.47 -19.12 -10.97
CA MET A 18 -14.10 -20.47 -10.50
C MET A 18 -12.61 -20.80 -10.67
N ARG A 19 -11.72 -19.80 -10.74
CA ARG A 19 -10.27 -20.02 -10.83
C ARG A 19 -9.67 -20.23 -9.45
N ILE A 20 -9.22 -21.45 -9.18
CA ILE A 20 -8.55 -21.84 -7.93
C ILE A 20 -7.04 -21.57 -8.08
N CYS A 21 -6.48 -20.73 -7.22
CA CYS A 21 -5.03 -20.54 -7.06
C CYS A 21 -4.65 -20.74 -5.58
N GLN A 22 -3.37 -20.59 -5.21
CA GLN A 22 -2.91 -20.62 -3.81
C GLN A 22 -3.58 -19.55 -2.91
N PRO A 23 -4.09 -19.87 -1.71
CA PRO A 23 -5.03 -19.00 -0.96
C PRO A 23 -4.51 -17.62 -0.55
N PHE A 24 -3.19 -17.37 -0.58
CA PHE A 24 -2.57 -16.11 -0.11
C PHE A 24 -1.93 -15.26 -1.23
N GLY A 25 -2.29 -15.49 -2.50
CA GLY A 25 -1.79 -14.67 -3.61
C GLY A 25 -2.31 -13.22 -3.62
N LEU A 26 -1.53 -12.28 -4.16
CA LEU A 26 -1.87 -10.85 -4.27
C LEU A 26 -3.20 -10.59 -5.02
N HIS A 27 -3.55 -11.48 -5.96
CA HIS A 27 -4.77 -11.41 -6.78
C HIS A 27 -6.03 -11.96 -6.08
N GLN A 28 -5.90 -12.44 -4.83
CA GLN A 28 -6.74 -13.52 -4.31
C GLN A 28 -7.58 -13.19 -3.09
N ARG A 29 -7.51 -11.94 -2.61
CA ARG A 29 -8.40 -11.46 -1.54
C ARG A 29 -9.90 -11.54 -1.91
N ARG A 30 -10.22 -11.54 -3.22
CA ARG A 30 -11.59 -11.74 -3.73
C ARG A 30 -12.12 -13.17 -3.57
N SER A 31 -11.26 -14.18 -3.48
CA SER A 31 -11.67 -15.59 -3.36
C SER A 31 -11.71 -16.09 -1.91
N LEU A 32 -11.28 -15.29 -0.93
CA LEU A 32 -11.37 -15.66 0.49
C LEU A 32 -12.82 -15.89 0.92
N THR A 33 -13.76 -15.06 0.44
CA THR A 33 -15.20 -15.24 0.65
C THR A 33 -15.72 -16.54 0.02
N MET A 34 -15.17 -16.94 -1.11
CA MET A 34 -15.53 -18.19 -1.80
C MET A 34 -15.04 -19.42 -1.03
N TYR A 35 -13.82 -19.39 -0.49
CA TYR A 35 -13.29 -20.47 0.36
C TYR A 35 -14.12 -20.63 1.64
N ALA A 36 -14.51 -19.53 2.28
CA ALA A 36 -15.37 -19.56 3.46
C ALA A 36 -16.74 -20.21 3.17
N ALA A 37 -17.31 -19.98 1.99
CA ALA A 37 -18.60 -20.53 1.58
C ALA A 37 -18.56 -22.00 1.12
N ILE A 38 -17.50 -22.42 0.42
CA ILE A 38 -17.40 -23.76 -0.19
C ILE A 38 -16.82 -24.80 0.79
N GLU A 39 -15.87 -24.37 1.64
CA GLU A 39 -15.16 -25.25 2.57
C GLU A 39 -15.09 -24.64 3.98
N PRO A 40 -16.21 -24.58 4.71
CA PRO A 40 -16.27 -23.96 6.04
C PRO A 40 -15.37 -24.64 7.08
N ALA A 41 -15.21 -25.97 7.01
CA ALA A 41 -14.32 -26.71 7.92
C ALA A 41 -12.83 -26.42 7.66
N THR A 42 -12.43 -26.20 6.40
CA THR A 42 -11.07 -25.76 6.06
C THR A 42 -10.88 -24.31 6.47
N TRP A 43 -11.89 -23.46 6.24
CA TRP A 43 -11.88 -22.05 6.63
C TRP A 43 -11.66 -21.85 8.13
N GLU A 44 -12.34 -22.61 8.98
CA GLU A 44 -12.18 -22.54 10.43
C GLU A 44 -10.72 -22.77 10.86
N LYS A 45 -10.03 -23.74 10.24
CA LYS A 45 -8.61 -24.00 10.49
C LYS A 45 -7.73 -22.83 10.05
N ILE A 46 -8.07 -22.17 8.94
CA ILE A 46 -7.34 -21.00 8.43
C ILE A 46 -7.53 -19.81 9.37
N VAL A 47 -8.76 -19.53 9.81
CA VAL A 47 -9.08 -18.45 10.75
C VAL A 47 -8.32 -18.61 12.07
N LYS A 48 -8.21 -19.84 12.59
CA LYS A 48 -7.44 -20.14 13.80
C LYS A 48 -5.93 -20.01 13.62
N ARG A 49 -5.41 -20.26 12.42
CA ARG A 49 -3.96 -20.27 12.14
C ARG A 49 -3.41 -18.91 11.70
N VAL A 50 -4.19 -18.12 10.98
CA VAL A 50 -3.74 -16.87 10.35
C VAL A 50 -4.53 -15.69 10.91
N SER A 51 -3.86 -14.93 11.78
CA SER A 51 -4.42 -13.70 12.34
C SER A 51 -4.79 -12.72 11.21
N GLY A 52 -5.99 -12.14 11.29
CA GLY A 52 -6.47 -11.16 10.32
C GLY A 52 -7.14 -11.74 9.07
N VAL A 53 -7.30 -13.06 8.92
CA VAL A 53 -8.00 -13.65 7.76
C VAL A 53 -9.50 -13.28 7.70
N ASN A 54 -10.19 -13.24 8.84
CA ASN A 54 -11.58 -12.76 8.89
C ASN A 54 -11.70 -11.29 8.49
N PHE A 55 -10.77 -10.46 8.92
CA PHE A 55 -10.69 -9.05 8.51
C PHE A 55 -10.42 -8.94 7.00
N GLY A 56 -9.47 -9.73 6.49
CA GLY A 56 -9.21 -9.87 5.06
C GLY A 56 -10.46 -10.25 4.26
N MET A 57 -11.25 -11.22 4.72
CA MET A 57 -12.49 -11.65 4.06
C MET A 57 -13.56 -10.55 4.04
N LEU A 58 -13.83 -9.92 5.19
CA LEU A 58 -14.88 -8.91 5.34
C LEU A 58 -14.56 -7.63 4.56
N TYR A 59 -13.30 -7.20 4.57
CA TYR A 59 -12.91 -5.91 4.04
C TYR A 59 -12.22 -6.00 2.66
N ALA A 60 -11.90 -7.19 2.13
CA ALA A 60 -11.22 -7.40 0.83
C ALA A 60 -11.86 -6.65 -0.35
N GLN A 61 -13.18 -6.46 -0.31
CA GLN A 61 -13.95 -5.81 -1.36
C GLN A 61 -14.23 -4.32 -1.09
N THR A 62 -13.92 -3.85 0.13
CA THR A 62 -14.07 -2.44 0.53
C THR A 62 -12.86 -1.62 0.09
N SER A 63 -13.01 -0.28 0.05
CA SER A 63 -11.90 0.64 -0.29
C SER A 63 -10.69 0.49 0.62
N VAL A 64 -10.89 0.01 1.85
CA VAL A 64 -9.85 -0.17 2.87
C VAL A 64 -8.80 -1.22 2.49
N LEU A 65 -9.19 -2.36 1.87
CA LEU A 65 -8.26 -3.42 1.46
C LEU A 65 -8.15 -3.61 -0.06
N ARG A 66 -8.96 -2.91 -0.85
CA ARG A 66 -8.88 -2.96 -2.31
C ARG A 66 -7.68 -2.13 -2.78
N HIS A 67 -6.58 -2.80 -3.10
CA HIS A 67 -5.33 -2.27 -3.66
C HIS A 67 -5.44 -1.23 -4.82
N PHE A 68 -6.62 -1.06 -5.42
CA PHE A 68 -6.87 -0.23 -6.60
C PHE A 68 -7.92 0.88 -6.41
N LYS A 69 -8.73 0.88 -5.34
CA LYS A 69 -9.74 1.92 -5.08
C LYS A 69 -9.58 2.50 -3.68
N THR A 70 -8.52 3.27 -3.50
CA THR A 70 -8.46 4.27 -2.43
C THR A 70 -9.61 5.27 -2.58
N SER A 71 -10.29 5.58 -1.47
CA SER A 71 -11.24 6.69 -1.37
C SER A 71 -10.86 7.58 -0.19
N LYS A 72 -10.50 8.85 -0.45
CA LYS A 72 -10.46 9.89 0.58
C LYS A 72 -11.87 10.18 1.11
N PRO A 73 -12.02 10.73 2.34
CA PRO A 73 -13.30 11.26 2.81
C PRO A 73 -13.91 12.24 1.81
N ALA A 74 -15.24 12.17 1.62
CA ALA A 74 -15.92 12.92 0.56
C ALA A 74 -15.78 14.45 0.68
N HIS A 75 -15.61 14.96 1.91
CA HIS A 75 -15.55 16.38 2.23
C HIS A 75 -14.13 16.98 2.21
N MET A 76 -13.09 16.18 1.93
CA MET A 76 -11.70 16.66 1.88
C MET A 76 -11.15 16.60 0.47
N THR A 77 -10.23 17.47 0.10
CA THR A 77 -9.33 17.36 -1.07
C THR A 77 -8.24 16.32 -0.84
N TRP A 78 -7.53 15.88 -1.88
CA TRP A 78 -6.39 14.98 -1.69
C TRP A 78 -5.23 15.68 -0.99
N LYS A 79 -5.02 16.98 -1.22
CA LYS A 79 -4.04 17.77 -0.46
C LYS A 79 -4.33 17.74 1.04
N GLU A 80 -5.55 18.08 1.45
CA GLU A 80 -5.97 18.02 2.87
C GLU A 80 -5.84 16.61 3.42
N TYR A 81 -6.18 15.60 2.63
CA TYR A 81 -6.04 14.21 3.03
C TYR A 81 -4.57 13.80 3.24
N VAL A 82 -3.64 14.27 2.42
CA VAL A 82 -2.19 14.06 2.64
C VAL A 82 -1.74 14.71 3.95
N VAL A 83 -2.17 15.94 4.22
CA VAL A 83 -1.86 16.63 5.48
C VAL A 83 -2.39 15.83 6.67
N PHE A 84 -3.65 15.42 6.63
CA PHE A 84 -4.27 14.57 7.65
C PHE A 84 -3.50 13.26 7.87
N LEU A 85 -3.06 12.60 6.80
CA LEU A 85 -2.26 11.38 6.90
C LEU A 85 -0.91 11.65 7.59
N LEU A 86 -0.22 12.74 7.24
CA LEU A 86 1.06 13.11 7.86
C LEU A 86 0.89 13.47 9.34
N GLU A 87 -0.16 14.19 9.70
CA GLU A 87 -0.50 14.51 11.10
C GLU A 87 -0.82 13.24 11.89
N SER A 88 -1.65 12.36 11.33
CA SER A 88 -2.00 11.07 11.94
C SER A 88 -0.78 10.18 12.15
N ILE A 89 0.13 10.13 11.16
CA ILE A 89 1.41 9.44 11.30
C ILE A 89 2.25 10.10 12.38
N GLY A 90 2.29 11.44 12.43
CA GLY A 90 3.05 12.18 13.44
C GLY A 90 2.63 11.90 14.88
N LEU A 91 1.35 11.61 15.12
CA LEU A 91 0.84 11.21 16.44
C LEU A 91 1.42 9.86 16.91
N VAL A 92 1.68 8.95 15.96
CA VAL A 92 2.21 7.61 16.25
C VAL A 92 3.73 7.58 16.16
N SER A 93 4.28 8.25 15.15
CA SER A 93 5.67 8.24 14.69
C SER A 93 6.11 9.60 14.12
N PRO A 94 6.73 10.46 14.93
CA PRO A 94 7.32 11.71 14.44
C PRO A 94 8.39 11.44 13.37
N THR A 95 9.24 10.43 13.59
CA THR A 95 10.34 10.06 12.68
C THR A 95 9.82 9.63 11.30
N LEU A 96 8.74 8.83 11.24
CA LEU A 96 8.15 8.40 9.97
C LEU A 96 7.46 9.55 9.24
N ARG A 97 6.77 10.44 9.97
CA ARG A 97 6.21 11.66 9.38
C ARG A 97 7.32 12.50 8.75
N ASP A 98 8.41 12.74 9.47
CA ASP A 98 9.51 13.58 9.02
C ASP A 98 10.21 12.99 7.81
N HIS A 99 10.34 11.67 7.74
CA HIS A 99 10.81 10.95 6.56
C HIS A 99 9.95 11.22 5.32
N TYR A 100 8.62 11.08 5.43
CA TYR A 100 7.72 11.40 4.32
C TYR A 100 7.72 12.89 3.98
N TYR A 101 7.71 13.76 4.98
CA TYR A 101 7.77 15.20 4.81
C TYR A 101 9.03 15.64 4.05
N ARG A 102 10.21 15.13 4.44
CA ARG A 102 11.48 15.41 3.76
C ARG A 102 11.41 15.03 2.29
N LYS A 103 10.86 13.86 1.96
CA LYS A 103 10.71 13.42 0.56
C LYS A 103 9.73 14.28 -0.23
N ILE A 104 8.58 14.61 0.36
CA ILE A 104 7.60 15.50 -0.26
C ILE A 104 8.23 16.87 -0.49
N LYS A 105 9.02 17.40 0.46
CA LYS A 105 9.73 18.67 0.29
C LYS A 105 10.70 18.63 -0.90
N ILE A 106 11.54 17.60 -1.01
CA ILE A 106 12.45 17.43 -2.16
C ILE A 106 11.68 17.42 -3.49
N LEU A 107 10.48 16.83 -3.52
CA LEU A 107 9.61 16.85 -4.68
C LEU A 107 9.14 18.27 -5.03
N MET A 108 8.70 19.03 -4.02
CA MET A 108 8.26 20.41 -4.21
C MET A 108 9.41 21.29 -4.71
N ASP A 109 10.58 21.20 -4.07
CA ASP A 109 11.78 21.97 -4.44
C ASP A 109 12.21 21.66 -5.90
N TYR A 110 12.06 20.41 -6.34
CA TYR A 110 12.32 20.00 -7.73
C TYR A 110 11.36 20.69 -8.72
N TYR A 111 10.06 20.74 -8.41
CA TYR A 111 9.08 21.37 -9.30
C TYR A 111 9.17 22.90 -9.31
N GLU A 112 9.50 23.50 -8.17
CA GLU A 112 9.76 24.92 -8.08
C GLU A 112 10.98 25.30 -8.95
N THR A 113 12.07 24.55 -8.83
CA THR A 113 13.32 24.84 -9.57
C THR A 113 13.19 24.58 -11.08
N ASN A 114 12.58 23.47 -11.50
CA ASN A 114 12.56 23.08 -12.92
C ASN A 114 11.37 23.66 -13.70
N PHE A 115 10.26 23.94 -13.03
CA PHE A 115 9.01 24.32 -13.69
C PHE A 115 8.40 25.62 -13.15
N GLY A 116 8.99 26.24 -12.12
CA GLY A 116 8.46 27.45 -11.50
C GLY A 116 7.10 27.24 -10.81
N MET A 117 6.76 26.00 -10.47
CA MET A 117 5.48 25.66 -9.88
C MET A 117 5.56 25.71 -8.35
N SER A 118 4.58 26.38 -7.75
CA SER A 118 4.38 26.42 -6.32
C SER A 118 3.51 25.25 -5.85
N ILE A 119 3.41 25.07 -4.54
CA ILE A 119 2.53 24.06 -3.91
C ILE A 119 1.05 24.23 -4.32
N ALA A 120 0.64 25.46 -4.67
CA ALA A 120 -0.72 25.75 -5.12
C ALA A 120 -1.00 25.26 -6.54
N ASP A 121 0.03 25.13 -7.37
CA ASP A 121 -0.09 24.73 -8.78
C ASP A 121 -0.21 23.21 -8.96
N ILE A 122 0.03 22.45 -7.88
CA ILE A 122 -0.05 20.99 -7.91
C ILE A 122 -1.52 20.55 -7.89
N VAL A 123 -1.91 19.87 -8.95
CA VAL A 123 -3.26 19.34 -9.12
C VAL A 123 -3.58 18.23 -8.11
N ASP A 124 -4.84 18.19 -7.70
CA ASP A 124 -5.35 17.19 -6.74
C ASP A 124 -5.42 15.79 -7.39
N GLU A 125 -5.91 15.74 -8.63
CA GLU A 125 -5.90 14.55 -9.49
C GLU A 125 -5.48 14.91 -10.92
N ALA A 126 -4.62 14.09 -11.52
CA ALA A 126 -4.27 14.19 -12.94
C ALA A 126 -4.78 12.96 -13.71
N LYS A 127 -5.29 13.16 -14.93
CA LYS A 127 -5.74 12.06 -15.77
C LYS A 127 -4.51 11.27 -16.29
N ALA A 128 -4.74 10.04 -16.75
CA ALA A 128 -3.66 9.22 -17.29
C ALA A 128 -3.07 9.81 -18.59
N ALA A 129 -3.90 10.49 -19.39
CA ALA A 129 -3.46 11.16 -20.61
C ALA A 129 -2.47 12.30 -20.30
N ASP A 130 -2.83 13.21 -19.39
CA ASP A 130 -2.02 14.38 -19.02
C ASP A 130 -0.63 13.95 -18.50
N ARG A 131 -0.60 12.89 -17.68
CA ARG A 131 0.65 12.29 -17.17
C ARG A 131 1.54 11.67 -18.25
N LYS A 132 1.01 11.32 -19.42
CA LYS A 132 1.82 10.71 -20.48
C LYS A 132 2.69 11.75 -21.20
N TYR A 133 2.23 12.99 -21.26
CA TYR A 133 2.81 14.02 -22.11
C TYR A 133 3.52 15.12 -21.32
N ASP A 134 3.17 15.34 -20.06
CA ASP A 134 3.76 16.41 -19.25
C ASP A 134 4.10 15.92 -17.83
N GLU A 135 5.37 16.10 -17.48
CA GLU A 135 5.99 15.73 -16.20
C GLU A 135 5.38 16.51 -15.02
N LYS A 136 4.84 17.70 -15.27
CA LYS A 136 4.16 18.52 -14.26
C LYS A 136 3.00 17.77 -13.59
N PHE A 137 2.40 16.81 -14.30
CA PHE A 137 1.28 16.02 -13.80
C PHE A 137 1.67 14.68 -13.17
N TRP A 138 2.95 14.28 -13.24
CA TRP A 138 3.42 12.98 -12.73
C TRP A 138 3.21 12.84 -11.22
N HIS A 139 3.34 13.94 -10.50
CA HIS A 139 3.22 13.99 -9.07
C HIS A 139 2.05 14.90 -8.65
N ASN A 140 0.93 14.26 -8.36
CA ASN A 140 -0.30 14.88 -7.89
C ASN A 140 -0.61 14.46 -6.45
N TRP A 141 -1.48 15.22 -5.76
CA TRP A 141 -1.80 14.95 -4.35
C TRP A 141 -2.39 13.55 -4.13
N LYS A 142 -3.30 13.11 -5.01
CA LYS A 142 -3.81 11.72 -4.99
C LYS A 142 -2.71 10.66 -5.07
N GLY A 143 -1.69 10.95 -5.85
CA GLY A 143 -0.56 10.06 -6.05
C GLY A 143 0.33 9.95 -4.83
N ILE A 144 0.53 11.08 -4.13
CA ILE A 144 1.27 11.17 -2.87
C ILE A 144 0.49 10.47 -1.75
N ALA A 145 -0.81 10.75 -1.60
CA ALA A 145 -1.68 10.08 -0.62
C ALA A 145 -1.62 8.56 -0.74
N ARG A 146 -1.74 8.04 -1.97
CA ARG A 146 -1.65 6.61 -2.25
C ARG A 146 -0.29 6.00 -1.91
N ALA A 147 0.78 6.77 -2.02
CA ALA A 147 2.11 6.28 -1.66
C ALA A 147 2.23 6.15 -0.13
N ILE A 148 1.69 7.13 0.62
CA ILE A 148 1.64 7.09 2.09
C ILE A 148 0.76 5.93 2.58
N GLU A 149 -0.46 5.78 2.05
CA GLU A 149 -1.37 4.67 2.42
C GLU A 149 -0.77 3.28 2.20
N LYS A 150 0.03 3.14 1.15
CA LYS A 150 0.69 1.88 0.81
C LYS A 150 1.96 1.65 1.61
N ASN A 151 2.33 2.57 2.50
CA ASN A 151 3.61 2.59 3.19
C ASN A 151 4.78 2.48 2.19
N ASP A 152 4.70 3.19 1.05
CA ASP A 152 5.79 3.30 0.08
C ASP A 152 6.84 4.27 0.63
N PHE A 153 7.66 3.79 1.57
CA PHE A 153 8.67 4.59 2.25
C PHE A 153 9.63 5.28 1.27
N SER A 154 9.92 4.66 0.12
CA SER A 154 10.79 5.26 -0.88
C SER A 154 10.13 6.33 -1.73
N LEU A 155 8.79 6.38 -1.81
CA LEU A 155 8.02 7.01 -2.90
C LEU A 155 8.41 6.44 -4.28
N SER A 156 8.67 5.14 -4.36
CA SER A 156 9.03 4.44 -5.62
C SER A 156 7.97 4.59 -6.70
N THR A 157 6.70 4.68 -6.32
CA THR A 157 5.57 4.98 -7.22
C THR A 157 5.62 6.39 -7.83
N ARG A 158 6.50 7.26 -7.31
CA ARG A 158 6.78 8.61 -7.79
C ARG A 158 8.21 8.73 -8.33
N GLN A 159 8.76 7.64 -8.86
CA GLN A 159 10.09 7.59 -9.48
C GLN A 159 11.26 7.94 -8.54
N TYR A 160 11.03 7.95 -7.23
CA TYR A 160 12.12 8.08 -6.28
C TYR A 160 12.92 6.79 -6.16
N SER A 161 14.23 6.95 -6.12
CA SER A 161 15.16 5.89 -5.75
C SER A 161 15.40 5.84 -4.25
N PHE A 162 15.82 4.68 -3.77
CA PHE A 162 16.15 4.48 -2.36
C PHE A 162 17.52 5.06 -2.05
N THR A 163 17.60 6.05 -1.15
CA THR A 163 18.87 6.70 -0.79
C THR A 163 19.45 6.15 0.52
N GLN A 164 20.72 6.46 0.80
CA GLN A 164 21.34 6.09 2.08
C GLN A 164 20.72 6.82 3.28
N ALA A 165 20.27 8.07 3.08
CA ALA A 165 19.52 8.82 4.10
C ALA A 165 18.19 8.13 4.43
N ASP A 166 17.45 7.70 3.40
CA ASP A 166 16.20 6.93 3.60
C ASP A 166 16.45 5.61 4.36
N ALA A 167 17.58 4.97 4.10
CA ALA A 167 18.00 3.76 4.81
C ALA A 167 18.22 4.03 6.31
N LYS A 168 18.88 5.16 6.65
CA LYS A 168 19.11 5.57 8.03
C LYS A 168 17.80 5.87 8.75
N ASP A 169 16.91 6.63 8.12
CA ASP A 169 15.60 6.98 8.70
C ASP A 169 14.77 5.72 8.95
N LEU A 170 14.80 4.76 8.00
CA LEU A 170 14.11 3.48 8.16
C LEU A 170 14.73 2.57 9.23
N TYR A 171 16.03 2.66 9.50
CA TYR A 171 16.63 1.95 10.63
C TYR A 171 16.04 2.46 11.95
N ALA A 172 16.02 3.78 12.15
CA ALA A 172 15.47 4.39 13.36
C ALA A 172 13.99 4.01 13.56
N ILE A 173 13.20 4.10 12.49
CA ILE A 173 11.78 3.71 12.52
C ILE A 173 11.63 2.21 12.80
N TYR A 174 12.46 1.34 12.23
CA TYR A 174 12.34 -0.10 12.47
C TYR A 174 12.57 -0.46 13.93
N ASP A 175 13.58 0.14 14.57
CA ASP A 175 13.91 -0.09 15.98
C ASP A 175 12.78 0.38 16.90
N ASP A 176 12.18 1.53 16.61
CA ASP A 176 11.05 2.09 17.37
C ASP A 176 9.81 1.16 17.33
N TYR A 177 9.51 0.56 16.17
CA TYR A 177 8.30 -0.25 15.97
C TYR A 177 8.52 -1.76 16.09
N LYS A 178 9.73 -2.22 16.44
CA LYS A 178 10.12 -3.63 16.62
C LYS A 178 9.59 -4.57 15.52
N GLY A 179 9.52 -4.08 14.28
CA GLY A 179 9.04 -4.86 13.13
C GLY A 179 7.53 -5.01 12.97
N SER A 180 6.70 -4.25 13.68
CA SER A 180 5.24 -4.18 13.47
C SER A 180 4.84 -3.45 12.18
N LEU A 181 5.71 -2.58 11.67
CA LEU A 181 5.59 -1.99 10.34
C LEU A 181 5.81 -3.08 9.27
N ASN A 182 4.85 -3.23 8.36
CA ASN A 182 4.83 -4.30 7.35
C ASN A 182 5.81 -4.04 6.19
N PHE A 183 7.12 -4.00 6.49
CA PHE A 183 8.20 -3.79 5.50
C PHE A 183 8.38 -4.94 4.51
N TYR A 184 7.80 -6.12 4.78
CA TYR A 184 7.97 -7.34 3.98
C TYR A 184 7.31 -7.25 2.60
N ASP A 185 6.18 -6.53 2.53
CA ASP A 185 5.40 -6.37 1.30
C ASP A 185 5.81 -5.11 0.51
N SER A 186 6.90 -4.43 0.91
CA SER A 186 7.36 -3.26 0.17
C SER A 186 7.75 -3.65 -1.26
N PRO A 187 7.18 -2.99 -2.29
CA PRO A 187 7.51 -3.28 -3.69
C PRO A 187 8.98 -2.96 -4.01
N ASN A 188 9.64 -2.14 -3.20
CA ASN A 188 11.01 -1.73 -3.42
C ASN A 188 12.01 -2.82 -3.00
N ARG A 189 12.79 -3.31 -3.97
CA ARG A 189 13.84 -4.32 -3.75
C ARG A 189 14.90 -3.84 -2.75
N ALA A 190 15.27 -2.57 -2.76
CA ALA A 190 16.27 -2.02 -1.85
C ALA A 190 15.81 -2.07 -0.38
N VAL A 191 14.52 -1.77 -0.12
CA VAL A 191 13.90 -1.89 1.21
C VAL A 191 13.89 -3.36 1.69
N ARG A 192 13.64 -4.31 0.79
CA ARG A 192 13.70 -5.75 1.10
C ARG A 192 15.13 -6.26 1.34
N GLU A 193 16.10 -5.79 0.56
CA GLU A 193 17.52 -6.17 0.72
C GLU A 193 18.16 -5.55 1.96
N PHE A 194 17.79 -4.31 2.30
CA PHE A 194 18.13 -3.65 3.56
C PHE A 194 17.80 -4.54 4.77
N LYS A 195 16.59 -5.12 4.80
CA LYS A 195 16.17 -6.03 5.87
C LYS A 195 17.03 -7.30 5.95
N LYS A 196 17.43 -7.88 4.80
CA LYS A 196 18.30 -9.07 4.78
C LYS A 196 19.67 -8.78 5.40
N LYS A 197 20.23 -7.59 5.16
CA LYS A 197 21.49 -7.15 5.79
C LYS A 197 21.32 -6.90 7.29
N PHE A 198 20.23 -6.27 7.71
CA PHE A 198 19.97 -5.98 9.12
C PHE A 198 19.78 -7.24 9.97
N ARG A 199 19.00 -8.22 9.47
CA ARG A 199 18.78 -9.49 10.19
C ARG A 199 20.07 -10.29 10.40
N ARG A 200 21.09 -10.11 9.56
CA ARG A 200 22.42 -10.73 9.78
C ARG A 200 23.21 -10.05 10.90
N LYS A 201 22.95 -8.78 11.19
CA LYS A 201 23.69 -7.96 12.16
C LYS A 201 23.16 -8.09 13.60
N ILE A 202 21.89 -8.48 13.78
CA ILE A 202 21.28 -8.74 15.10
C ILE A 202 21.61 -10.14 15.64
N TRP A 203 21.98 -11.08 14.76
CA TRP A 203 22.26 -12.48 15.09
C TRP A 203 23.76 -12.83 14.93
N SER A 204 24.63 -11.83 14.98
CA SER A 204 26.09 -11.90 14.98
C SER A 204 26.62 -11.20 16.21
#